data_AF-A0A9P1HMH5-F1
#
_entry.id   AF-A0A9P1HMH5-F1
#
_cell.length_a   1.000
_cell.length_b   1.000
_cell.length_c   1.000
_cell.angle_alpha   90.00
_cell.angle_beta   90.00
_cell.angle_gamma   90.00
#
_symmetry.space_group_name_H-M   'P 1'
#
loop_
_entity.id
_entity.type
_entity.pdbx_description
1 polymer ?
#
loop_
_entity_poly.entity_id
_entity_poly.type
_entity_poly.pdbx_seq_one_letter_code
_entity_poly.pdbx_strand_id
1 'polypeptide(L)'
;MNETIQDNAIRQDEDMADIPFEIPELPSGSRMELRLLSNWGDNTHIGLNGIEVFSFTGKRAEIVEVSSPSQNFVGDPNSLVVENYFFTDRHNLWKAELNGNDPVIVTFLLRDATQIAMIRIWNYSESRVRAQIGVHHLEIRLDDVLIFRGEMNPSYKNNEEIEPMGDTVLFTTDEAILERIAENDVCLLTTPFDINAEKELSGIDTDPDTTVQLTPYRPSTAEITPITNLSLNDKPVVKHRVFEQPVMKVKVLHLEILANWGHPDFVGLTGIEIIGPKGKTIKFDEICISESTGTDVGVLLNGRNLTRSPSDMWLLPCDNVQKVIPTIIVRFTDYVEIRGVSVWNYNASSELSYAGVRAMNVYTNGKLTSSNVLLRKAPGFVYFDFVQDVLLDPNQLFVPSPIRPATYSISGFIFQVRLLSTWGDEFYIGLNGIELFNTKGERIRLKTHNMAAFPESVNILPSVEKDPRTSDNLINGDNDTENPCNMWLTPLLPNRCARVFFIFDAPMYVSKMIIYNYRKTPARGVRHLSITVDDLIVYSGEVPQSSEKQTGILSIDLREHN
;
A
#
# COMPACT_ATOMS: atom_id res chain seq x y z
N MET A 1 45.26 -52.83 -2.93
CA MET A 1 44.25 -52.80 -1.85
C MET A 1 44.32 -51.41 -1.25
N ASN A 2 43.20 -50.69 -1.24
CA ASN A 2 43.00 -49.28 -0.88
C ASN A 2 42.81 -48.35 -2.09
N GLU A 3 41.62 -48.40 -2.69
CA GLU A 3 41.04 -47.33 -3.51
C GLU A 3 39.56 -47.70 -3.79
N THR A 4 38.70 -47.74 -2.75
CA THR A 4 37.24 -47.94 -2.97
C THR A 4 36.33 -47.52 -1.80
N ILE A 5 36.76 -46.66 -0.89
CA ILE A 5 35.91 -46.24 0.26
C ILE A 5 35.59 -44.73 0.26
N GLN A 6 36.24 -43.92 -0.58
CA GLN A 6 36.06 -42.46 -0.53
C GLN A 6 34.98 -41.88 -1.47
N ASP A 7 34.44 -42.67 -2.40
CA ASP A 7 33.46 -42.15 -3.38
C ASP A 7 31.99 -42.33 -2.98
N ASN A 8 31.69 -42.97 -1.85
CA ASN A 8 30.31 -43.16 -1.38
C ASN A 8 29.87 -42.17 -0.30
N ALA A 9 30.73 -41.25 0.15
CA ALA A 9 30.38 -40.24 1.16
C ALA A 9 30.01 -38.87 0.56
N ILE A 10 30.25 -38.64 -0.73
CA ILE A 10 29.98 -37.35 -1.39
C ILE A 10 28.64 -37.35 -2.14
N ARG A 11 27.96 -38.51 -2.24
CA ARG A 11 26.67 -38.66 -2.95
C ARG A 11 25.44 -38.68 -2.03
N GLN A 12 25.53 -38.19 -0.80
CA GLN A 12 24.36 -38.13 0.10
C GLN A 12 23.87 -36.71 0.46
N ASP A 13 24.61 -35.65 0.10
CA ASP A 13 24.20 -34.27 0.41
C ASP A 13 23.54 -33.51 -0.76
N GLU A 14 23.63 -34.00 -2.00
CA GLU A 14 22.97 -33.37 -3.17
C GLU A 14 21.53 -33.88 -3.42
N ASP A 15 21.12 -34.98 -2.80
CA ASP A 15 19.79 -35.61 -3.01
C ASP A 15 18.72 -35.20 -1.96
N MET A 16 19.01 -34.22 -1.09
CA MET A 16 18.06 -33.69 -0.08
C MET A 16 17.52 -32.28 -0.41
N ALA A 17 17.83 -31.75 -1.60
CA ALA A 17 17.42 -30.40 -2.02
C ALA A 17 15.93 -30.25 -2.40
N ASP A 18 15.16 -31.35 -2.43
CA ASP A 18 13.75 -31.37 -2.86
C ASP A 18 12.75 -31.83 -1.78
N ILE A 19 13.16 -31.91 -0.52
CA ILE A 19 12.20 -32.11 0.58
C ILE A 19 11.80 -30.73 1.12
N PRO A 20 10.53 -30.34 1.06
CA PRO A 20 10.09 -29.09 1.67
C PRO A 20 10.40 -29.13 3.16
N PHE A 21 11.31 -28.26 3.60
CA PHE A 21 11.61 -28.04 5.01
C PHE A 21 10.42 -27.30 5.64
N GLU A 22 9.76 -27.93 6.60
CA GLU A 22 8.67 -27.34 7.37
C GLU A 22 9.21 -26.83 8.71
N ILE A 23 8.86 -25.61 9.08
CA ILE A 23 9.26 -25.02 10.37
C ILE A 23 8.58 -25.84 11.48
N PRO A 24 9.34 -26.43 12.42
CA PRO A 24 8.76 -27.25 13.47
C PRO A 24 7.96 -26.42 14.47
N GLU A 25 6.88 -26.98 14.99
CA GLU A 25 6.07 -26.36 16.03
C GLU A 25 6.77 -26.50 17.41
N LEU A 26 6.98 -25.37 18.09
CA LEU A 26 7.55 -25.25 19.43
C LEU A 26 8.82 -26.10 19.67
N PRO A 27 9.87 -25.98 18.84
CA PRO A 27 11.09 -26.77 19.01
C PRO A 27 11.70 -26.53 20.39
N SER A 28 12.19 -27.60 21.00
CA SER A 28 12.76 -27.57 22.36
C SER A 28 14.24 -27.87 22.35
N GLY A 29 15.01 -27.07 23.07
CA GLY A 29 16.44 -27.32 23.26
C GLY A 29 17.14 -26.21 24.01
N SER A 30 18.45 -26.31 24.13
CA SER A 30 19.26 -25.41 24.97
C SER A 30 20.42 -24.75 24.24
N ARG A 31 20.95 -25.36 23.18
CA ARG A 31 22.03 -24.83 22.35
C ARG A 31 21.47 -24.40 21.00
N MET A 32 21.34 -23.09 20.78
CA MET A 32 20.89 -22.52 19.51
C MET A 32 22.10 -22.06 18.67
N GLU A 33 22.15 -22.47 17.41
CA GLU A 33 23.23 -22.16 16.48
C GLU A 33 22.69 -21.42 15.25
N LEU A 34 23.11 -20.18 15.06
CA LEU A 34 22.86 -19.40 13.85
C LEU A 34 24.02 -19.59 12.88
N ARG A 35 23.74 -20.16 11.71
CA ARG A 35 24.72 -20.29 10.62
C ARG A 35 24.40 -19.25 9.55
N LEU A 36 25.25 -18.25 9.45
CA LEU A 36 25.13 -17.13 8.53
C LEU A 36 25.74 -17.56 7.19
N LEU A 37 24.88 -17.95 6.25
CA LEU A 37 25.30 -18.62 5.01
C LEU A 37 25.79 -17.65 3.95
N SER A 38 25.14 -16.49 3.83
CA SER A 38 25.54 -15.44 2.90
C SER A 38 25.09 -14.07 3.39
N ASN A 39 25.66 -13.01 2.81
CA ASN A 39 25.22 -11.63 3.02
C ASN A 39 24.63 -11.05 1.71
N TRP A 40 24.31 -9.76 1.73
CA TRP A 40 23.70 -9.01 0.62
C TRP A 40 24.71 -8.48 -0.43
N GLY A 41 25.97 -8.92 -0.39
CA GLY A 41 26.98 -8.64 -1.42
C GLY A 41 28.30 -8.04 -0.93
N ASP A 42 28.59 -8.06 0.37
CA ASP A 42 29.89 -7.65 0.90
C ASP A 42 30.90 -8.81 0.84
N ASN A 43 32.09 -8.59 0.27
CA ASN A 43 33.08 -9.67 0.10
C ASN A 43 33.96 -9.91 1.32
N THR A 44 33.77 -9.15 2.40
CA THR A 44 34.71 -9.08 3.53
C THR A 44 34.07 -9.44 4.86
N HIS A 45 32.81 -9.05 5.09
CA HIS A 45 32.17 -9.20 6.40
C HIS A 45 30.72 -9.66 6.30
N ILE A 46 30.26 -10.32 7.36
CA ILE A 46 28.85 -10.61 7.61
C ILE A 46 28.48 -10.21 9.05
N GLY A 47 27.28 -9.66 9.27
CA GLY A 47 26.93 -9.13 10.59
C GLY A 47 25.44 -9.11 10.91
N LEU A 48 25.16 -8.92 12.19
CA LEU A 48 23.82 -8.81 12.79
C LEU A 48 23.83 -7.73 13.86
N ASN A 49 22.66 -7.16 14.14
CA ASN A 49 22.48 -6.18 15.21
C ASN A 49 22.00 -6.79 16.51
N GLY A 50 21.15 -7.82 16.45
CA GLY A 50 20.60 -8.41 17.65
C GLY A 50 19.68 -9.60 17.38
N ILE A 51 19.40 -10.35 18.44
CA ILE A 51 18.47 -11.47 18.47
C ILE A 51 17.69 -11.47 19.79
N GLU A 52 16.43 -11.84 19.70
CA GLU A 52 15.53 -12.03 20.82
C GLU A 52 14.80 -13.36 20.66
N VAL A 53 14.73 -14.15 21.74
CA VAL A 53 14.14 -15.48 21.73
C VAL A 53 13.03 -15.51 22.77
N PHE A 54 11.82 -15.87 22.34
CA PHE A 54 10.67 -16.03 23.22
C PHE A 54 10.32 -17.50 23.38
N SER A 55 10.06 -17.89 24.63
CA SER A 55 9.59 -19.22 24.98
C SER A 55 8.08 -19.37 24.75
N PHE A 56 7.59 -20.61 24.74
CA PHE A 56 6.16 -20.94 24.76
C PHE A 56 5.39 -20.31 25.93
N THR A 57 6.08 -19.85 26.98
CA THR A 57 5.46 -19.16 28.11
C THR A 57 5.20 -17.68 27.83
N GLY A 58 5.64 -17.16 26.69
CA GLY A 58 5.60 -15.75 26.33
C GLY A 58 6.80 -14.96 26.83
N LYS A 59 7.59 -15.49 27.77
CA LYS A 59 8.77 -14.81 28.31
C LYS A 59 10.00 -15.02 27.46
N ARG A 60 10.91 -14.04 27.48
CA ARG A 60 12.25 -14.17 26.89
C ARG A 60 13.01 -15.34 27.48
N ALA A 61 13.63 -16.13 26.61
CA ALA A 61 14.57 -17.17 27.03
C ALA A 61 15.84 -16.49 27.54
N GLU A 62 16.35 -16.96 28.68
CA GLU A 62 17.58 -16.43 29.27
C GLU A 62 18.79 -17.03 28.57
N ILE A 63 19.56 -16.18 27.88
CA ILE A 63 20.80 -16.57 27.20
C ILE A 63 21.95 -16.40 28.20
N VAL A 64 22.65 -17.49 28.51
CA VAL A 64 23.76 -17.49 29.48
C VAL A 64 25.12 -17.28 28.84
N GLU A 65 25.26 -17.60 27.55
CA GLU A 65 26.52 -17.47 26.82
C GLU A 65 26.24 -17.24 25.34
N VAL A 66 26.98 -16.30 24.74
CA VAL A 66 27.10 -16.15 23.29
C VAL A 66 28.53 -16.35 22.87
N SER A 67 28.76 -17.22 21.90
CA SER A 67 30.09 -17.49 21.36
C SER A 67 30.08 -17.47 19.83
N SER A 68 31.15 -16.96 19.24
CA SER A 68 31.43 -17.13 17.81
C SER A 68 32.80 -17.75 17.67
N PRO A 69 32.95 -18.92 17.00
CA PRO A 69 34.24 -19.57 16.81
C PRO A 69 35.11 -18.85 15.75
N SER A 70 34.59 -17.83 15.07
CA SER A 70 35.33 -17.01 14.13
C SER A 70 36.44 -16.24 14.84
N GLN A 71 37.69 -16.35 14.34
CA GLN A 71 38.86 -15.76 15.01
C GLN A 71 38.96 -14.23 14.83
N ASN A 72 38.26 -13.65 13.85
CA ASN A 72 38.29 -12.22 13.54
C ASN A 72 36.85 -11.66 13.48
N PHE A 73 36.39 -11.06 14.58
CA PHE A 73 35.11 -10.35 14.65
C PHE A 73 35.29 -8.95 15.26
N VAL A 74 34.34 -8.07 15.00
CA VAL A 74 34.24 -6.71 15.54
C VAL A 74 32.90 -6.59 16.27
N GLY A 75 32.94 -6.10 17.52
CA GLY A 75 31.79 -6.07 18.44
C GLY A 75 31.80 -7.26 19.41
N ASP A 76 31.29 -7.07 20.63
CA ASP A 76 31.15 -8.18 21.61
C ASP A 76 29.99 -9.10 21.17
N PRO A 77 30.16 -10.42 21.02
CA PRO A 77 29.06 -11.32 20.71
C PRO A 77 27.88 -11.21 21.69
N ASN A 78 28.13 -10.83 22.94
CA ASN A 78 27.06 -10.60 23.92
C ASN A 78 26.20 -9.38 23.58
N SER A 79 26.66 -8.45 22.72
CA SER A 79 25.85 -7.33 22.25
C SER A 79 24.70 -7.75 21.32
N LEU A 80 24.72 -8.99 20.83
CA LEU A 80 23.60 -9.56 20.08
C LEU A 80 22.40 -9.89 20.98
N VAL A 81 22.59 -10.06 22.30
CA VAL A 81 21.48 -10.32 23.23
C VAL A 81 20.82 -9.00 23.59
N VAL A 82 19.54 -8.87 23.27
CA VAL A 82 18.80 -7.62 23.45
C VAL A 82 18.32 -7.45 24.90
N GLU A 83 18.97 -6.56 25.67
CA GLU A 83 18.59 -6.26 27.05
C GLU A 83 17.85 -4.91 27.24
N ASN A 84 18.05 -3.88 26.39
CA ASN A 84 17.40 -2.55 26.52
C ASN A 84 17.13 -1.84 25.16
N TYR A 85 16.06 -1.03 25.12
CA TYR A 85 15.28 -0.62 23.94
C TYR A 85 15.73 0.61 23.13
N PHE A 86 17.03 0.87 22.99
CA PHE A 86 17.49 1.99 22.16
C PHE A 86 18.58 1.54 21.19
N PHE A 87 18.16 1.03 20.02
CA PHE A 87 19.06 0.75 18.90
C PHE A 87 19.41 2.03 18.14
N THR A 88 20.12 2.93 18.81
CA THR A 88 20.86 4.02 18.15
C THR A 88 22.34 4.00 18.48
N ASP A 89 22.78 3.12 19.38
CA ASP A 89 24.19 3.07 19.71
C ASP A 89 24.98 2.27 18.66
N ARG A 90 25.49 2.99 17.66
CA ARG A 90 26.39 2.50 16.60
C ARG A 90 27.64 1.79 17.13
N HIS A 91 27.88 1.82 18.44
CA HIS A 91 29.03 1.22 19.10
C HIS A 91 28.89 -0.26 19.46
N ASN A 92 27.69 -0.87 19.26
CA ASN A 92 27.40 -2.27 19.65
C ASN A 92 27.06 -3.22 18.48
N LEU A 93 27.42 -2.86 17.24
CA LEU A 93 27.19 -3.69 16.06
C LEU A 93 28.15 -4.88 16.02
N TRP A 94 27.64 -6.08 15.77
CA TRP A 94 28.46 -7.28 15.63
C TRP A 94 28.64 -7.69 14.15
N LYS A 95 29.88 -7.99 13.77
CA LYS A 95 30.23 -8.54 12.45
C LYS A 95 31.48 -9.42 12.53
N ALA A 96 31.58 -10.39 11.64
CA ALA A 96 32.74 -11.26 11.49
C ALA A 96 33.32 -11.18 10.07
N GLU A 97 34.62 -11.44 9.93
CA GLU A 97 35.27 -11.60 8.62
C GLU A 97 34.81 -12.91 7.96
N LEU A 98 34.60 -12.85 6.64
CA LEU A 98 34.29 -14.02 5.83
C LEU A 98 35.57 -14.84 5.57
N ASN A 99 35.51 -16.15 5.83
CA ASN A 99 36.59 -17.08 5.54
C ASN A 99 36.19 -17.99 4.37
N GLY A 100 36.25 -17.46 3.14
CA GLY A 100 35.87 -18.21 1.95
C GLY A 100 34.37 -18.53 1.92
N ASN A 101 34.03 -19.80 1.65
CA ASN A 101 32.64 -20.27 1.59
C ASN A 101 32.13 -20.89 2.91
N ASP A 102 32.95 -20.90 3.96
CA ASP A 102 32.54 -21.47 5.24
C ASP A 102 31.56 -20.52 5.94
N PRO A 103 30.38 -21.00 6.39
CA PRO A 103 29.40 -20.16 7.05
C PRO A 103 29.92 -19.67 8.39
N VAL A 104 29.64 -18.40 8.71
CA VAL A 104 29.94 -17.85 10.04
C VAL A 104 28.91 -18.37 11.03
N ILE A 105 29.36 -18.88 12.17
CA ILE A 105 28.49 -19.49 13.17
C ILE A 105 28.44 -18.61 14.43
N VAL A 106 27.25 -18.40 14.98
CA VAL A 106 27.05 -17.79 16.30
C VAL A 106 26.22 -18.75 17.16
N THR A 107 26.75 -19.15 18.30
CA THR A 107 26.09 -20.07 19.23
C THR A 107 25.58 -19.31 20.44
N PHE A 108 24.32 -19.54 20.79
CA PHE A 108 23.63 -19.02 21.96
C PHE A 108 23.27 -20.20 22.87
N LEU A 109 23.73 -20.16 24.13
CA LEU A 109 23.36 -21.14 25.14
C LEU A 109 22.23 -20.57 26.00
N LEU A 110 21.10 -21.26 26.02
CA LEU A 110 19.96 -20.96 26.90
C LEU A 110 20.21 -21.59 28.28
N ARG A 111 19.78 -20.92 29.35
CA ARG A 111 19.92 -21.43 30.73
C ARG A 111 19.27 -22.81 30.90
N ASP A 112 18.06 -22.97 30.38
CA ASP A 112 17.25 -24.17 30.48
C ASP A 112 16.81 -24.61 29.08
N ALA A 113 16.58 -25.92 28.91
CA ALA A 113 15.94 -26.43 27.70
C ALA A 113 14.56 -25.77 27.53
N THR A 114 14.42 -24.98 26.48
CA THR A 114 13.29 -24.07 26.28
C THR A 114 12.55 -24.44 25.01
N GLN A 115 11.22 -24.53 25.08
CA GLN A 115 10.38 -24.57 23.87
C GLN A 115 10.31 -23.15 23.29
N ILE A 116 10.85 -22.97 22.10
CA ILE A 116 10.93 -21.68 21.42
C ILE A 116 9.61 -21.45 20.67
N ALA A 117 8.97 -20.31 20.90
CA ALA A 117 7.74 -19.93 20.23
C ALA A 117 7.96 -18.84 19.17
N MET A 118 8.93 -17.96 19.37
CA MET A 118 9.28 -16.91 18.42
C MET A 118 10.76 -16.55 18.55
N ILE A 119 11.41 -16.29 17.41
CA ILE A 119 12.74 -15.68 17.35
C ILE A 119 12.62 -14.39 16.54
N ARG A 120 13.14 -13.29 17.06
CA ARG A 120 13.23 -12.00 16.36
C ARG A 120 14.68 -11.65 16.13
N ILE A 121 15.02 -11.21 14.92
CA ILE A 121 16.39 -10.96 14.49
C ILE A 121 16.48 -9.58 13.84
N TRP A 122 17.39 -8.75 14.35
CA TRP A 122 17.72 -7.47 13.74
C TRP A 122 18.97 -7.61 12.89
N ASN A 123 18.83 -7.34 11.59
CA ASN A 123 19.93 -7.46 10.66
C ASN A 123 20.89 -6.24 10.74
N TYR A 124 22.07 -6.31 10.12
CA TYR A 124 23.12 -5.27 10.20
C TYR A 124 22.69 -3.89 9.65
N SER A 125 22.67 -2.86 10.50
CA SER A 125 22.08 -1.54 10.15
C SER A 125 22.99 -0.32 10.35
N GLU A 126 24.29 -0.43 10.02
CA GLU A 126 25.23 0.70 10.21
C GLU A 126 24.98 1.89 9.27
N SER A 127 24.76 1.63 7.97
CA SER A 127 24.48 2.65 6.95
C SER A 127 23.95 2.00 5.67
N ARG A 128 23.36 2.80 4.77
CA ARG A 128 22.85 2.36 3.46
C ARG A 128 23.85 1.54 2.64
N VAL A 129 25.11 1.96 2.60
CA VAL A 129 26.16 1.28 1.83
C VAL A 129 26.62 0.00 2.52
N ARG A 130 26.55 -0.02 3.86
CA ARG A 130 26.99 -1.16 4.68
C ARG A 130 25.88 -2.16 5.01
N ALA A 131 24.65 -1.93 4.56
CA ALA A 131 23.56 -2.91 4.64
C ALA A 131 23.89 -4.21 3.86
N GLN A 132 24.82 -4.15 2.91
CA GLN A 132 25.35 -5.32 2.20
C GLN A 132 26.08 -6.32 3.10
N ILE A 133 26.54 -5.90 4.29
CA ILE A 133 27.14 -6.77 5.33
C ILE A 133 26.07 -7.60 6.05
N GLY A 134 24.80 -7.19 6.01
CA GLY A 134 23.71 -7.90 6.66
C GLY A 134 23.53 -9.32 6.11
N VAL A 135 23.07 -10.22 6.96
CA VAL A 135 22.77 -11.61 6.59
C VAL A 135 21.67 -11.63 5.54
N HIS A 136 21.85 -12.44 4.49
CA HIS A 136 20.87 -12.68 3.44
C HIS A 136 20.29 -14.09 3.56
N HIS A 137 21.12 -15.13 3.70
CA HIS A 137 20.64 -16.50 3.96
C HIS A 137 21.05 -16.96 5.36
N LEU A 138 20.08 -17.48 6.11
CA LEU A 138 20.25 -17.89 7.50
C LEU A 138 19.74 -19.32 7.73
N GLU A 139 20.51 -20.10 8.48
CA GLU A 139 20.04 -21.32 9.12
C GLU A 139 20.07 -21.19 10.64
N ILE A 140 19.05 -21.71 11.31
CA ILE A 140 19.01 -21.82 12.77
C ILE A 140 18.87 -23.30 13.13
N ARG A 141 19.79 -23.79 13.96
CA ARG A 141 19.72 -25.11 14.58
C ARG A 141 19.49 -24.98 16.08
N LEU A 142 18.75 -25.92 16.66
CA LEU A 142 18.54 -26.05 18.10
C LEU A 142 18.89 -27.48 18.50
N ASP A 143 19.88 -27.65 19.38
CA ASP A 143 20.46 -28.95 19.76
C ASP A 143 20.75 -29.82 18.52
N ASP A 144 21.42 -29.22 17.53
CA ASP A 144 21.81 -29.80 16.23
C ASP A 144 20.65 -30.13 15.26
N VAL A 145 19.40 -29.87 15.64
CA VAL A 145 18.21 -30.01 14.78
C VAL A 145 17.96 -28.72 14.00
N LEU A 146 17.78 -28.79 12.69
CA LEU A 146 17.40 -27.62 11.87
C LEU A 146 15.98 -27.18 12.21
N ILE A 147 15.84 -25.92 12.67
CA ILE A 147 14.53 -25.34 13.03
C ILE A 147 14.13 -24.18 12.10
N PHE A 148 15.07 -23.55 11.41
CA PHE A 148 14.77 -22.55 10.41
C PHE A 148 15.82 -22.53 9.30
N ARG A 149 15.38 -22.34 8.06
CA ARG A 149 16.21 -22.00 6.90
C ARG A 149 15.43 -21.02 6.04
N GLY A 150 15.99 -19.84 5.78
CA GLY A 150 15.29 -18.82 5.01
C GLY A 150 16.15 -17.61 4.64
N GLU A 151 15.53 -16.71 3.88
CA GLU A 151 16.10 -15.43 3.49
C GLU A 151 15.73 -14.32 4.50
N MET A 152 16.66 -13.39 4.71
CA MET A 152 16.58 -12.27 5.66
C MET A 152 16.63 -10.95 4.90
N ASN A 153 15.77 -9.99 5.24
CA ASN A 153 15.73 -8.70 4.56
C ASN A 153 16.95 -7.83 4.94
N PRO A 154 17.44 -6.96 4.05
CA PRO A 154 18.48 -6.00 4.43
C PRO A 154 17.86 -4.96 5.38
N SER A 155 18.59 -4.54 6.41
CA SER A 155 18.10 -3.55 7.40
C SER A 155 17.83 -2.17 6.84
N TYR A 156 18.21 -1.93 5.57
CA TYR A 156 17.97 -0.68 4.88
C TYR A 156 16.97 -0.92 3.74
N LYS A 157 15.70 -0.64 4.00
CA LYS A 157 14.69 -0.41 2.97
C LYS A 157 14.68 1.09 2.65
N ASN A 158 14.50 1.44 1.38
CA ASN A 158 14.69 2.81 0.88
C ASN A 158 13.54 3.77 1.25
N ASN A 159 12.88 3.59 2.39
CA ASN A 159 11.76 4.39 2.89
C ASN A 159 12.01 4.79 4.34
N GLU A 160 11.60 6.03 4.65
CA GLU A 160 11.64 6.69 5.96
C GLU A 160 10.70 6.04 6.99
N GLU A 161 10.81 4.74 7.22
CA GLU A 161 10.17 4.06 8.35
C GLU A 161 11.18 4.02 9.51
N ILE A 162 10.84 4.70 10.60
CA ILE A 162 11.46 4.42 11.90
C ILE A 162 10.98 3.01 12.25
N GLU A 163 11.83 2.02 12.09
CA GLU A 163 11.64 0.76 12.77
C GLU A 163 12.90 0.37 13.52
N PRO A 164 12.72 -0.44 14.57
CA PRO A 164 13.30 -1.75 14.42
C PRO A 164 12.34 -2.81 14.95
N MET A 165 11.32 -3.24 14.18
CA MET A 165 10.78 -4.57 14.40
C MET A 165 11.62 -5.53 13.54
N GLY A 166 12.53 -6.26 14.18
CA GLY A 166 13.38 -7.23 13.49
C GLY A 166 12.56 -8.29 12.75
N ASP A 167 13.19 -8.97 11.78
CA ASP A 167 12.56 -10.09 11.08
C ASP A 167 12.21 -11.18 12.11
N THR A 168 10.96 -11.65 12.06
CA THR A 168 10.40 -12.55 13.09
C THR A 168 10.11 -13.93 12.49
N VAL A 169 10.63 -14.97 13.15
CA VAL A 169 10.35 -16.38 12.87
C VAL A 169 9.41 -16.90 13.96
N LEU A 170 8.21 -17.33 13.55
CA LEU A 170 7.20 -17.91 14.44
C LEU A 170 7.25 -19.43 14.38
N PHE A 171 7.26 -20.07 15.55
CA PHE A 171 7.24 -21.53 15.73
C PHE A 171 5.90 -22.00 16.32
N THR A 172 4.88 -21.16 16.32
CA THR A 172 3.55 -21.45 16.84
C THR A 172 2.49 -20.66 16.10
N THR A 173 1.32 -21.25 15.95
CA THR A 173 0.08 -20.58 15.54
C THR A 173 -0.95 -20.52 16.67
N ASP A 174 -0.63 -21.07 17.86
CA ASP A 174 -1.47 -21.00 19.06
C ASP A 174 -1.58 -19.56 19.57
N GLU A 175 -2.76 -18.99 19.43
CA GLU A 175 -3.11 -17.63 19.85
C GLU A 175 -2.81 -17.37 21.34
N ALA A 176 -2.97 -18.36 22.22
CA ALA A 176 -2.68 -18.21 23.65
C ALA A 176 -1.18 -18.12 23.94
N ILE A 177 -0.32 -18.66 23.07
CA ILE A 177 1.13 -18.46 23.15
C ILE A 177 1.49 -17.08 22.60
N LEU A 178 0.90 -16.68 21.47
CA LEU A 178 1.14 -15.37 20.85
C LEU A 178 0.68 -14.21 21.74
N GLU A 179 -0.45 -14.34 22.43
CA GLU A 179 -0.94 -13.37 23.41
C GLU A 179 0.01 -13.26 24.60
N ARG A 180 0.47 -14.39 25.14
CA ARG A 180 1.50 -14.39 26.19
C ARG A 180 2.81 -13.76 25.74
N ILE A 181 3.21 -13.94 24.49
CA ILE A 181 4.38 -13.24 23.91
C ILE A 181 4.09 -11.75 23.91
N ALA A 182 2.94 -11.30 23.38
CA ALA A 182 2.58 -9.89 23.31
C ALA A 182 2.56 -9.22 24.71
N GLU A 183 2.06 -9.91 25.73
CA GLU A 183 2.05 -9.44 27.13
C GLU A 183 3.43 -9.27 27.76
N ASN A 184 4.46 -9.91 27.22
CA ASN A 184 5.83 -9.89 27.75
C ASN A 184 6.84 -9.25 26.76
N ASP A 185 6.40 -8.94 25.54
CA ASP A 185 7.21 -8.32 24.51
C ASP A 185 7.28 -6.83 24.75
N VAL A 186 8.39 -6.39 25.31
CA VAL A 186 8.65 -4.99 25.63
C VAL A 186 8.67 -4.12 24.34
N CYS A 187 8.86 -4.68 23.13
CA CYS A 187 8.70 -3.96 21.85
C CYS A 187 7.25 -3.54 21.66
N LEU A 188 6.31 -4.36 22.12
CA LEU A 188 4.87 -4.13 22.06
C LEU A 188 4.37 -3.33 23.27
N LEU A 189 5.01 -3.46 24.43
CA LEU A 189 4.60 -2.83 25.70
C LEU A 189 5.23 -1.46 25.96
N THR A 190 6.39 -1.13 25.36
CA THR A 190 7.01 0.20 25.44
C THR A 190 6.96 0.92 24.11
N THR A 191 5.74 1.21 23.65
CA THR A 191 5.48 2.52 23.03
C THR A 191 5.37 3.55 24.17
N PRO A 192 6.04 4.71 24.09
CA PRO A 192 5.99 5.67 25.17
C PRO A 192 4.69 6.49 25.20
N PHE A 193 3.48 5.92 25.07
CA PHE A 193 2.28 6.53 25.65
C PHE A 193 1.24 5.49 26.10
N ASP A 194 1.04 5.49 27.42
CA ASP A 194 0.22 4.62 28.24
C ASP A 194 -1.26 4.49 27.86
N ILE A 195 -1.73 3.23 27.89
CA ILE A 195 -2.81 2.69 28.75
C ILE A 195 -4.13 3.50 28.76
N ASN A 196 -5.13 3.02 28.00
CA ASN A 196 -6.55 2.86 28.41
C ASN A 196 -7.54 2.51 27.26
N ALA A 197 -7.10 2.24 26.02
CA ALA A 197 -8.04 2.03 24.90
C ALA A 197 -8.40 0.57 24.56
N GLU A 198 -7.73 -0.44 25.11
CA GLU A 198 -7.81 -1.81 24.58
C GLU A 198 -8.92 -2.71 25.15
N LYS A 199 -9.80 -2.21 26.02
CA LYS A 199 -10.92 -3.04 26.52
C LYS A 199 -12.18 -3.06 25.66
N GLU A 200 -12.20 -2.39 24.50
CA GLU A 200 -13.40 -2.34 23.64
C GLU A 200 -13.19 -2.67 22.15
N LEU A 201 -12.01 -3.14 21.69
CA LEU A 201 -11.79 -3.43 20.25
C LEU A 201 -11.37 -4.86 19.87
N SER A 202 -11.39 -5.83 20.78
CA SER A 202 -11.11 -7.23 20.47
C SER A 202 -12.32 -7.93 19.80
N GLY A 203 -12.62 -7.56 18.55
CA GLY A 203 -13.71 -8.16 17.79
C GLY A 203 -13.70 -7.89 16.28
N ILE A 204 -12.55 -7.54 15.67
CA ILE A 204 -12.48 -7.37 14.21
C ILE A 204 -11.33 -8.23 13.67
N ASP A 205 -11.66 -9.47 13.31
CA ASP A 205 -10.95 -10.20 12.26
C ASP A 205 -10.85 -9.31 11.02
N THR A 206 -9.63 -9.02 10.56
CA THR A 206 -9.46 -8.37 9.26
C THR A 206 -9.53 -9.37 8.11
N ASP A 207 -10.73 -9.88 7.88
CA ASP A 207 -11.21 -10.38 6.59
C ASP A 207 -11.03 -9.26 5.52
N PRO A 208 -10.66 -9.53 4.26
CA PRO A 208 -10.77 -8.54 3.17
C PRO A 208 -12.10 -7.76 3.17
N ASP A 209 -13.20 -8.36 3.61
CA ASP A 209 -14.51 -7.70 3.77
C ASP A 209 -14.55 -6.60 4.85
N THR A 210 -13.75 -6.66 5.92
CA THR A 210 -13.74 -5.61 6.95
C THR A 210 -13.00 -4.34 6.49
N THR A 211 -12.04 -4.44 5.57
CA THR A 211 -11.46 -3.23 4.95
C THR A 211 -12.43 -2.52 4.02
N VAL A 212 -13.32 -3.26 3.34
CA VAL A 212 -14.38 -2.69 2.49
C VAL A 212 -15.37 -1.89 3.34
N GLN A 213 -15.72 -2.36 4.55
CA GLN A 213 -16.58 -1.62 5.48
C GLN A 213 -15.98 -0.31 6.00
N LEU A 214 -14.64 -0.23 6.04
CA LEU A 214 -13.89 0.96 6.44
C LEU A 214 -13.55 1.87 5.26
N THR A 215 -13.88 1.44 4.03
CA THR A 215 -13.58 2.18 2.81
C THR A 215 -14.62 3.28 2.62
N PRO A 216 -14.23 4.56 2.55
CA PRO A 216 -15.16 5.62 2.27
C PRO A 216 -15.83 5.43 0.91
N TYR A 217 -17.16 5.47 0.90
CA TYR A 217 -17.95 5.42 -0.34
C TYR A 217 -17.68 6.68 -1.17
N ARG A 218 -17.24 6.49 -2.41
CA ARG A 218 -17.09 7.56 -3.40
C ARG A 218 -18.36 7.61 -4.25
N PRO A 219 -19.16 8.70 -4.22
CA PRO A 219 -20.27 8.83 -5.16
C PRO A 219 -19.74 8.90 -6.60
N SER A 220 -20.47 8.32 -7.54
CA SER A 220 -20.08 8.31 -8.96
C SER A 220 -19.84 9.74 -9.45
N THR A 221 -18.80 9.95 -10.27
CA THR A 221 -18.53 11.28 -10.83
C THR A 221 -19.62 11.71 -11.83
N ALA A 222 -20.39 10.74 -12.33
CA ALA A 222 -21.54 10.95 -13.18
C ALA A 222 -22.82 11.33 -12.42
N GLU A 223 -22.91 11.08 -11.11
CA GLU A 223 -24.07 11.44 -10.29
C GLU A 223 -24.19 12.96 -10.15
N ILE A 224 -25.34 13.48 -10.58
CA ILE A 224 -25.71 14.87 -10.38
C ILE A 224 -26.39 14.95 -9.01
N THR A 225 -25.62 15.20 -7.95
CA THR A 225 -26.22 15.53 -6.65
C THR A 225 -26.97 16.85 -6.79
N PRO A 226 -28.27 16.94 -6.45
CA PRO A 226 -28.93 18.23 -6.31
C PRO A 226 -28.19 19.01 -5.23
N ILE A 227 -27.84 20.27 -5.50
CA ILE A 227 -27.32 21.19 -4.50
C ILE A 227 -28.43 21.41 -3.46
N THR A 228 -28.48 20.60 -2.42
CA THR A 228 -29.32 20.85 -1.25
C THR A 228 -28.56 21.74 -0.28
N ASN A 229 -28.87 23.04 -0.38
CA ASN A 229 -28.79 24.07 0.66
C ASN A 229 -27.59 24.03 1.62
N LEU A 230 -26.47 24.60 1.19
CA LEU A 230 -25.64 25.41 2.09
C LEU A 230 -26.21 26.84 2.07
N SER A 231 -26.58 27.32 3.26
CA SER A 231 -27.24 28.60 3.45
C SER A 231 -26.38 29.78 2.98
N LEU A 232 -27.08 30.78 2.45
CA LEU A 232 -26.64 31.97 1.71
C LEU A 232 -25.68 32.90 2.49
N ASN A 233 -24.70 33.45 1.79
CA ASN A 233 -24.69 34.88 1.43
C ASN A 233 -23.69 35.19 0.30
N ASP A 234 -24.25 35.39 -0.89
CA ASP A 234 -24.05 36.55 -1.79
C ASP A 234 -24.24 36.19 -3.27
N LYS A 235 -25.06 37.00 -3.93
CA LYS A 235 -25.40 36.98 -5.37
C LYS A 235 -24.63 38.12 -6.07
N PRO A 236 -24.28 38.02 -7.37
CA PRO A 236 -25.29 37.82 -8.42
C PRO A 236 -24.96 36.82 -9.54
N VAL A 237 -25.98 36.00 -9.82
CA VAL A 237 -26.53 35.66 -11.15
C VAL A 237 -25.51 35.47 -12.28
N VAL A 238 -25.02 34.24 -12.42
CA VAL A 238 -24.83 33.64 -13.75
C VAL A 238 -25.96 32.63 -13.93
N LYS A 239 -26.81 32.84 -14.94
CA LYS A 239 -27.79 31.85 -15.39
C LYS A 239 -27.01 30.60 -15.80
N HIS A 240 -26.88 29.62 -14.91
CA HIS A 240 -26.41 28.30 -15.28
C HIS A 240 -27.42 27.73 -16.28
N ARG A 241 -27.08 27.80 -17.57
CA ARG A 241 -27.68 26.92 -18.57
C ARG A 241 -27.42 25.50 -18.06
N VAL A 242 -28.46 24.79 -17.66
CA VAL A 242 -28.41 23.34 -17.54
C VAL A 242 -28.18 22.85 -18.97
N PHE A 243 -26.93 22.60 -19.32
CA PHE A 243 -26.63 21.90 -20.57
C PHE A 243 -27.23 20.49 -20.38
N GLU A 244 -28.28 20.18 -21.14
CA GLU A 244 -28.70 18.79 -21.33
C GLU A 244 -27.47 18.05 -21.85
N GLN A 245 -26.93 17.17 -21.01
CA GLN A 245 -25.71 16.45 -21.33
C GLN A 245 -26.04 15.37 -22.36
N PRO A 246 -25.17 15.18 -23.36
CA PRO A 246 -25.48 14.30 -24.48
C PRO A 246 -25.61 12.84 -24.02
N VAL A 247 -26.65 12.16 -24.49
CA VAL A 247 -26.89 10.73 -24.32
C VAL A 247 -26.96 10.06 -25.69
N MET A 248 -26.61 8.77 -25.74
CA MET A 248 -26.49 8.02 -26.98
C MET A 248 -27.41 6.79 -26.97
N LYS A 249 -28.15 6.56 -28.05
CA LYS A 249 -28.96 5.33 -28.19
C LYS A 249 -28.09 4.18 -28.67
N VAL A 250 -27.89 3.19 -27.82
CA VAL A 250 -26.96 2.08 -28.04
C VAL A 250 -27.68 0.75 -27.90
N LYS A 251 -27.44 -0.14 -28.87
CA LYS A 251 -27.90 -1.53 -28.91
C LYS A 251 -26.72 -2.49 -28.70
N VAL A 252 -25.54 -2.12 -29.20
CA VAL A 252 -24.29 -2.85 -29.01
C VAL A 252 -23.20 -1.85 -28.65
N LEU A 253 -22.59 -2.05 -27.49
CA LEU A 253 -21.39 -1.37 -27.05
C LEU A 253 -20.22 -2.34 -27.20
N HIS A 254 -19.16 -1.91 -27.88
CA HIS A 254 -18.01 -2.74 -28.19
C HIS A 254 -16.75 -2.02 -27.71
N LEU A 255 -15.99 -2.69 -26.84
CA LEU A 255 -14.79 -2.20 -26.19
C LEU A 255 -13.60 -2.98 -26.73
N GLU A 256 -12.66 -2.32 -27.40
CA GLU A 256 -11.42 -2.96 -27.87
C GLU A 256 -10.26 -2.58 -26.94
N ILE A 257 -9.60 -3.58 -26.37
CA ILE A 257 -8.48 -3.41 -25.44
C ILE A 257 -7.18 -3.30 -26.22
N LEU A 258 -6.53 -2.15 -26.16
CA LEU A 258 -5.36 -1.83 -26.98
C LEU A 258 -4.03 -2.11 -26.28
N ALA A 259 -3.98 -1.90 -24.96
CA ALA A 259 -2.78 -2.09 -24.16
C ALA A 259 -3.11 -2.21 -22.67
N ASN A 260 -2.23 -2.86 -21.92
CA ASN A 260 -2.20 -2.82 -20.46
C ASN A 260 -1.15 -1.81 -19.95
N TRP A 261 -0.95 -1.77 -18.63
CA TRP A 261 -0.01 -0.88 -17.95
C TRP A 261 1.43 -1.39 -17.92
N GLY A 262 1.73 -2.55 -18.52
CA GLY A 262 3.10 -3.07 -18.66
C GLY A 262 3.30 -4.52 -18.24
N HIS A 263 2.24 -5.25 -17.85
CA HIS A 263 2.36 -6.67 -17.55
C HIS A 263 2.65 -7.47 -18.84
N PRO A 264 3.64 -8.39 -18.86
CA PRO A 264 4.02 -9.10 -20.07
C PRO A 264 2.95 -10.07 -20.57
N ASP A 265 2.30 -10.78 -19.65
CA ASP A 265 1.53 -11.98 -20.01
C ASP A 265 0.01 -11.85 -19.88
N PHE A 266 -0.51 -10.76 -19.31
CA PHE A 266 -1.93 -10.69 -18.96
C PHE A 266 -2.52 -9.30 -19.17
N VAL A 267 -3.81 -9.28 -19.49
CA VAL A 267 -4.65 -8.08 -19.45
C VAL A 267 -5.96 -8.38 -18.71
N GLY A 268 -6.42 -7.47 -17.86
CA GLY A 268 -7.61 -7.72 -17.06
C GLY A 268 -8.38 -6.48 -16.67
N LEU A 269 -9.58 -6.70 -16.17
CA LEU A 269 -10.48 -5.73 -15.57
C LEU A 269 -11.16 -6.36 -14.37
N THR A 270 -11.55 -5.54 -13.40
CA THR A 270 -12.34 -6.00 -12.25
C THR A 270 -13.83 -5.97 -12.58
N GLY A 271 -14.33 -4.86 -13.16
CA GLY A 271 -15.75 -4.75 -13.48
C GLY A 271 -16.08 -3.57 -14.37
N ILE A 272 -17.28 -3.61 -14.95
CA ILE A 272 -17.84 -2.53 -15.76
C ILE A 272 -19.29 -2.26 -15.39
N GLU A 273 -19.68 -0.98 -15.41
CA GLU A 273 -21.07 -0.56 -15.29
C GLU A 273 -21.44 0.42 -16.40
N ILE A 274 -22.69 0.35 -16.86
CA ILE A 274 -23.18 1.22 -17.93
C ILE A 274 -23.89 2.42 -17.30
N ILE A 275 -23.37 3.61 -17.57
CA ILE A 275 -23.91 4.86 -17.06
C ILE A 275 -25.09 5.25 -17.96
N GLY A 276 -26.31 5.20 -17.42
CA GLY A 276 -27.53 5.63 -18.09
C GLY A 276 -27.79 7.14 -18.02
N PRO A 277 -28.98 7.59 -18.44
CA PRO A 277 -29.35 9.00 -18.40
C PRO A 277 -29.38 9.50 -16.96
N LYS A 278 -28.94 10.75 -16.74
CA LYS A 278 -28.83 11.38 -15.41
C LYS A 278 -27.79 10.75 -14.47
N GLY A 279 -26.88 9.90 -14.98
CA GLY A 279 -25.79 9.33 -14.20
C GLY A 279 -26.17 8.08 -13.38
N LYS A 280 -27.34 7.48 -13.66
CA LYS A 280 -27.77 6.25 -12.98
C LYS A 280 -27.34 5.01 -13.75
N THR A 281 -26.80 4.01 -13.05
CA THR A 281 -26.41 2.72 -13.65
C THR A 281 -27.61 1.97 -14.23
N ILE A 282 -27.44 1.39 -15.43
CA ILE A 282 -28.42 0.51 -16.08
C ILE A 282 -28.26 -0.92 -15.53
N LYS A 283 -29.38 -1.59 -15.22
CA LYS A 283 -29.38 -2.92 -14.60
C LYS A 283 -28.91 -4.02 -15.54
N PHE A 284 -28.29 -5.06 -14.97
CA PHE A 284 -27.71 -6.19 -15.70
C PHE A 284 -28.74 -7.09 -16.39
N ASP A 285 -29.99 -7.13 -15.93
CA ASP A 285 -31.06 -7.97 -16.51
C ASP A 285 -31.36 -7.64 -18.00
N GLU A 286 -30.89 -6.49 -18.49
CA GLU A 286 -31.10 -6.02 -19.86
C GLU A 286 -29.87 -6.25 -20.76
N ILE A 287 -28.79 -6.84 -20.23
CA ILE A 287 -27.45 -6.84 -20.81
C ILE A 287 -26.94 -8.26 -21.03
N CYS A 288 -26.42 -8.54 -22.23
CA CYS A 288 -25.64 -9.74 -22.55
C CYS A 288 -24.20 -9.33 -22.85
N ILE A 289 -23.24 -9.86 -22.09
CA ILE A 289 -21.81 -9.61 -22.26
C ILE A 289 -21.13 -10.82 -22.88
N SER A 290 -20.24 -10.58 -23.83
CA SER A 290 -19.45 -11.62 -24.50
C SER A 290 -18.05 -11.10 -24.79
N GLU A 291 -17.07 -11.99 -24.81
CA GLU A 291 -15.68 -11.68 -25.09
C GLU A 291 -15.19 -12.53 -26.28
N SER A 292 -14.23 -11.99 -27.02
CA SER A 292 -13.70 -12.57 -28.27
C SER A 292 -13.00 -13.92 -28.15
N THR A 293 -12.44 -14.29 -26.99
CA THR A 293 -11.66 -15.51 -26.77
C THR A 293 -12.43 -16.63 -26.05
N GLY A 294 -13.65 -16.35 -25.57
CA GLY A 294 -14.56 -17.37 -25.00
C GLY A 294 -14.38 -17.63 -23.50
N THR A 295 -13.68 -16.76 -22.77
CA THR A 295 -13.62 -16.78 -21.30
C THR A 295 -14.92 -16.28 -20.67
N ASP A 296 -15.23 -16.74 -19.46
CA ASP A 296 -16.41 -16.24 -18.73
C ASP A 296 -16.18 -14.78 -18.29
N VAL A 297 -16.94 -13.88 -18.91
CA VAL A 297 -16.94 -12.42 -18.62
C VAL A 297 -18.08 -12.00 -17.71
N GLY A 298 -18.88 -12.95 -17.19
CA GLY A 298 -19.95 -12.65 -16.24
C GLY A 298 -19.46 -11.96 -14.97
N VAL A 299 -18.21 -12.23 -14.57
CA VAL A 299 -17.56 -11.57 -13.41
C VAL A 299 -17.49 -10.05 -13.55
N LEU A 300 -17.41 -9.51 -14.77
CA LEU A 300 -17.36 -8.06 -15.00
C LEU A 300 -18.67 -7.33 -14.65
N LEU A 301 -19.76 -8.07 -14.50
CA LEU A 301 -21.11 -7.57 -14.22
C LEU A 301 -21.65 -8.07 -12.86
N ASN A 302 -20.80 -8.64 -12.00
CA ASN A 302 -21.23 -9.21 -10.73
C ASN A 302 -21.53 -8.17 -9.63
N GLY A 303 -21.16 -6.89 -9.86
CA GLY A 303 -21.33 -5.79 -8.91
C GLY A 303 -20.33 -5.77 -7.74
N ARG A 304 -19.44 -6.75 -7.61
CA ARG A 304 -18.38 -6.83 -6.60
C ARG A 304 -17.10 -6.18 -7.11
N ASN A 305 -17.19 -4.90 -7.44
CA ASN A 305 -16.13 -4.19 -8.16
C ASN A 305 -15.01 -3.65 -7.25
N LEU A 306 -15.31 -3.36 -5.97
CA LEU A 306 -14.33 -2.92 -4.98
C LEU A 306 -13.70 -4.12 -4.30
N THR A 307 -12.75 -4.76 -4.98
CA THR A 307 -12.16 -6.03 -4.52
C THR A 307 -10.69 -6.16 -4.90
N ARG A 308 -10.03 -7.13 -4.26
CA ARG A 308 -8.71 -7.66 -4.60
C ARG A 308 -8.75 -9.15 -4.93
N SER A 309 -9.91 -9.79 -4.80
CA SER A 309 -10.03 -11.22 -5.03
C SER A 309 -9.97 -11.53 -6.52
N PRO A 310 -9.02 -12.37 -6.99
CA PRO A 310 -8.99 -12.79 -8.39
C PRO A 310 -10.27 -13.49 -8.85
N SER A 311 -11.03 -14.09 -7.93
CA SER A 311 -12.33 -14.74 -8.25
C SER A 311 -13.40 -13.77 -8.74
N ASP A 312 -13.25 -12.48 -8.42
CA ASP A 312 -14.17 -11.41 -8.80
C ASP A 312 -13.61 -10.57 -9.95
N MET A 313 -12.50 -10.96 -10.55
CA MET A 313 -11.83 -10.21 -11.60
C MET A 313 -11.70 -11.03 -12.88
N TRP A 314 -11.83 -10.36 -14.01
CA TRP A 314 -11.55 -10.95 -15.32
C TRP A 314 -10.09 -10.75 -15.68
N LEU A 315 -9.42 -11.83 -16.07
CA LEU A 315 -8.03 -11.82 -16.51
C LEU A 315 -7.89 -12.69 -17.76
N LEU A 316 -7.20 -12.16 -18.77
CA LEU A 316 -6.97 -12.80 -20.04
C LEU A 316 -5.46 -12.92 -20.32
N PRO A 317 -4.95 -14.10 -20.70
CA PRO A 317 -3.59 -14.26 -21.19
C PRO A 317 -3.37 -13.47 -22.49
N CYS A 318 -2.31 -12.67 -22.53
CA CYS A 318 -1.85 -12.01 -23.75
C CYS A 318 -1.04 -13.03 -24.58
N ASP A 319 -1.73 -13.78 -25.44
CA ASP A 319 -1.04 -14.68 -26.38
C ASP A 319 -0.20 -13.88 -27.38
N ASN A 320 1.12 -13.84 -27.18
CA ASN A 320 2.09 -13.25 -28.12
C ASN A 320 2.02 -13.82 -29.55
N VAL A 321 1.30 -14.93 -29.75
CA VAL A 321 1.18 -15.68 -31.00
C VAL A 321 -0.09 -15.34 -31.78
N GLN A 322 -1.14 -14.82 -31.12
CA GLN A 322 -2.39 -14.41 -31.79
C GLN A 322 -2.51 -12.88 -31.81
N LYS A 323 -2.42 -12.30 -33.00
CA LYS A 323 -2.66 -10.86 -33.29
C LYS A 323 -4.13 -10.42 -33.09
N VAL A 324 -4.87 -11.05 -32.18
CA VAL A 324 -6.27 -10.71 -31.93
C VAL A 324 -6.30 -9.66 -30.83
N ILE A 325 -6.89 -8.52 -31.13
CA ILE A 325 -7.15 -7.46 -30.14
C ILE A 325 -8.27 -7.99 -29.24
N PRO A 326 -8.08 -8.11 -27.91
CA PRO A 326 -9.15 -8.55 -27.02
C PRO A 326 -10.31 -7.56 -27.04
N THR A 327 -11.54 -8.08 -27.11
CA THR A 327 -12.74 -7.26 -27.20
C THR A 327 -13.81 -7.70 -26.22
N ILE A 328 -14.45 -6.72 -25.57
CA ILE A 328 -15.62 -6.91 -24.71
C ILE A 328 -16.83 -6.32 -25.42
N ILE A 329 -17.84 -7.14 -25.66
CA ILE A 329 -19.07 -6.74 -26.36
C ILE A 329 -20.23 -6.84 -25.38
N VAL A 330 -20.92 -5.71 -25.20
CA VAL A 330 -22.11 -5.55 -24.37
C VAL A 330 -23.31 -5.32 -25.30
N ARG A 331 -24.27 -6.25 -25.29
CA ARG A 331 -25.48 -6.23 -26.12
C ARG A 331 -26.70 -5.95 -25.24
N PHE A 332 -27.52 -4.99 -25.64
CA PHE A 332 -28.73 -4.62 -24.92
C PHE A 332 -29.97 -5.30 -25.53
N THR A 333 -30.90 -5.74 -24.68
CA THR A 333 -32.16 -6.38 -25.10
C THR A 333 -33.02 -5.47 -25.96
N ASP A 334 -32.97 -4.16 -25.71
CA ASP A 334 -33.54 -3.08 -26.53
C ASP A 334 -32.53 -1.94 -26.70
N TYR A 335 -32.86 -0.91 -27.48
CA TYR A 335 -32.01 0.29 -27.54
C TYR A 335 -32.08 1.03 -26.20
N VAL A 336 -30.92 1.27 -25.59
CA VAL A 336 -30.80 1.98 -24.31
C VAL A 336 -30.05 3.29 -24.50
N GLU A 337 -30.46 4.33 -23.77
CA GLU A 337 -29.72 5.60 -23.75
C GLU A 337 -28.59 5.51 -22.74
N ILE A 338 -27.35 5.65 -23.21
CA ILE A 338 -26.15 5.60 -22.35
C ILE A 338 -25.40 6.93 -22.42
N ARG A 339 -24.77 7.30 -21.32
CA ARG A 339 -23.87 8.45 -21.19
C ARG A 339 -22.41 8.02 -21.15
N GLY A 340 -22.11 6.81 -20.67
CA GLY A 340 -20.75 6.38 -20.42
C GLY A 340 -20.64 4.97 -19.89
N VAL A 341 -19.42 4.61 -19.53
CA VAL A 341 -19.07 3.33 -18.89
C VAL A 341 -18.20 3.63 -17.68
N SER A 342 -18.59 3.12 -16.52
CA SER A 342 -17.74 3.08 -15.33
C SER A 342 -16.87 1.84 -15.39
N VAL A 343 -15.58 1.99 -15.15
CA VAL A 343 -14.61 0.90 -15.25
C VAL A 343 -13.83 0.78 -13.95
N TRP A 344 -13.76 -0.45 -13.43
CA TRP A 344 -12.85 -0.85 -12.37
C TRP A 344 -11.74 -1.68 -12.99
N ASN A 345 -10.52 -1.17 -12.92
CA ASN A 345 -9.37 -1.82 -13.53
C ASN A 345 -8.88 -3.00 -12.67
N TYR A 346 -8.06 -3.89 -13.22
CA TYR A 346 -7.58 -5.09 -12.51
C TYR A 346 -6.79 -4.72 -11.24
N ASN A 347 -7.17 -5.25 -10.07
CA ASN A 347 -6.74 -4.71 -8.77
C ASN A 347 -6.22 -5.76 -7.76
N ALA A 348 -5.84 -6.98 -8.20
CA ALA A 348 -5.50 -8.06 -7.27
C ALA A 348 -4.35 -7.71 -6.30
N SER A 349 -3.30 -7.07 -6.81
CA SER A 349 -2.18 -6.53 -6.02
C SER A 349 -1.57 -5.32 -6.72
N SER A 350 -0.64 -4.62 -6.06
CA SER A 350 0.10 -3.51 -6.66
C SER A 350 0.92 -3.95 -7.89
N GLU A 351 1.46 -5.17 -7.88
CA GLU A 351 2.22 -5.76 -8.97
C GLU A 351 1.31 -6.21 -10.11
N LEU A 352 0.22 -6.92 -9.79
CA LEU A 352 -0.70 -7.41 -10.81
C LEU A 352 -1.60 -6.30 -11.39
N SER A 353 -1.70 -5.13 -10.73
CA SER A 353 -2.40 -3.96 -11.28
C SER A 353 -1.83 -3.50 -12.64
N TYR A 354 -0.59 -3.86 -12.96
CA TYR A 354 0.02 -3.61 -14.27
C TYR A 354 -0.62 -4.43 -15.41
N ALA A 355 -1.37 -5.50 -15.08
CA ALA A 355 -2.21 -6.23 -16.02
C ALA A 355 -3.50 -5.45 -16.35
N GLY A 356 -3.81 -4.39 -15.61
CA GLY A 356 -4.97 -3.56 -15.90
C GLY A 356 -4.93 -2.94 -17.30
N VAL A 357 -6.10 -2.76 -17.92
CA VAL A 357 -6.23 -2.08 -19.22
C VAL A 357 -5.76 -0.64 -19.09
N ARG A 358 -4.87 -0.21 -19.98
CA ARG A 358 -4.37 1.17 -20.08
C ARG A 358 -5.05 1.96 -21.18
N ALA A 359 -5.29 1.33 -22.33
CA ALA A 359 -5.86 2.00 -23.48
C ALA A 359 -6.98 1.16 -24.12
N MET A 360 -8.08 1.82 -24.48
CA MET A 360 -9.26 1.17 -25.05
C MET A 360 -9.91 2.03 -26.14
N ASN A 361 -10.43 1.40 -27.18
CA ASN A 361 -11.39 2.04 -28.09
C ASN A 361 -12.83 1.65 -27.70
N VAL A 362 -13.76 2.58 -27.87
CA VAL A 362 -15.18 2.39 -27.60
C VAL A 362 -15.98 2.63 -28.88
N TYR A 363 -16.71 1.60 -29.29
CA TYR A 363 -17.61 1.61 -30.43
C TYR A 363 -19.05 1.47 -29.95
N THR A 364 -19.95 2.23 -30.56
CA THR A 364 -21.38 2.10 -30.33
C THR A 364 -22.10 1.84 -31.64
N ASN A 365 -22.89 0.76 -31.68
CA ASN A 365 -23.57 0.27 -32.87
C ASN A 365 -22.62 0.14 -34.09
N GLY A 366 -21.37 -0.26 -33.85
CA GLY A 366 -20.33 -0.39 -34.88
C GLY A 366 -19.59 0.90 -35.27
N LYS A 367 -19.97 2.07 -34.73
CA LYS A 367 -19.29 3.34 -34.96
C LYS A 367 -18.32 3.63 -33.82
N LEU A 368 -17.06 3.97 -34.14
CA LEU A 368 -16.09 4.43 -33.13
C LEU A 368 -16.57 5.75 -32.52
N THR A 369 -16.82 5.73 -31.21
CA THR A 369 -17.27 6.89 -30.44
C THR A 369 -16.14 7.52 -29.64
N SER A 370 -15.26 6.70 -29.05
CA SER A 370 -14.12 7.18 -28.28
C SER A 370 -12.89 6.35 -28.63
N SER A 371 -11.80 7.00 -29.02
CA SER A 371 -10.56 6.31 -29.40
C SER A 371 -9.46 6.58 -28.40
N ASN A 372 -8.61 5.59 -28.13
CA ASN A 372 -7.49 5.68 -27.19
C ASN A 372 -7.90 6.26 -25.84
N VAL A 373 -9.05 5.81 -25.31
CA VAL A 373 -9.47 6.14 -23.95
C VAL A 373 -8.41 5.62 -23.00
N LEU A 374 -7.79 6.54 -22.25
CA LEU A 374 -6.77 6.22 -21.27
C LEU A 374 -7.44 5.84 -19.96
N LEU A 375 -7.24 4.60 -19.53
CA LEU A 375 -7.77 4.06 -18.29
C LEU A 375 -6.69 4.07 -17.21
N ARG A 376 -7.04 4.59 -16.03
CA ARG A 376 -6.20 4.69 -14.84
C ARG A 376 -5.83 3.29 -14.33
N LYS A 377 -4.56 3.11 -13.94
CA LYS A 377 -4.12 1.87 -13.27
C LYS A 377 -4.89 1.72 -11.96
N ALA A 378 -5.28 0.50 -11.60
CA ALA A 378 -5.81 0.27 -10.26
C ALA A 378 -4.68 0.44 -9.21
N PRO A 379 -5.02 0.87 -7.98
CA PRO A 379 -4.00 1.11 -6.94
C PRO A 379 -3.37 -0.17 -6.36
N GLY A 380 -3.98 -1.34 -6.55
CA GLY A 380 -3.59 -2.59 -5.88
C GLY A 380 -4.08 -2.73 -4.45
N PHE A 381 -4.93 -1.80 -3.99
CA PHE A 381 -5.58 -1.79 -2.68
C PHE A 381 -7.02 -1.28 -2.80
N VAL A 382 -7.78 -1.31 -1.70
CA VAL A 382 -9.21 -0.92 -1.67
C VAL A 382 -9.49 0.22 -0.69
N TYR A 383 -8.51 1.09 -0.40
CA TYR A 383 -8.71 2.23 0.51
C TYR A 383 -9.71 3.29 0.02
N PHE A 384 -10.07 3.27 -1.26
CA PHE A 384 -11.09 4.10 -1.87
C PHE A 384 -11.66 3.36 -3.08
N ASP A 385 -12.86 3.76 -3.50
CA ASP A 385 -13.42 3.28 -4.76
C ASP A 385 -12.66 3.84 -5.97
N PHE A 386 -11.91 2.95 -6.62
CA PHE A 386 -11.04 3.26 -7.75
C PHE A 386 -11.77 3.25 -9.10
N VAL A 387 -13.11 3.32 -9.12
CA VAL A 387 -13.93 3.50 -10.31
C VAL A 387 -13.46 4.68 -11.17
N GLN A 388 -13.39 4.47 -12.49
CA GLN A 388 -13.17 5.52 -13.48
C GLN A 388 -14.36 5.64 -14.42
N ASP A 389 -14.96 6.83 -14.49
CA ASP A 389 -16.07 7.09 -15.40
C ASP A 389 -15.55 7.55 -16.78
N VAL A 390 -15.82 6.76 -17.81
CA VAL A 390 -15.56 7.08 -19.22
C VAL A 390 -16.85 7.62 -19.84
N LEU A 391 -16.95 8.94 -19.94
CA LEU A 391 -18.10 9.58 -20.57
C LEU A 391 -17.96 9.56 -22.10
N LEU A 392 -19.05 9.22 -22.78
CA LEU A 392 -19.15 9.16 -24.23
C LEU A 392 -19.71 10.50 -24.72
N ASP A 393 -18.89 11.27 -25.43
CA ASP A 393 -19.33 12.52 -26.04
C ASP A 393 -19.59 12.31 -27.54
N PRO A 394 -20.87 12.33 -28.00
CA PRO A 394 -21.20 12.19 -29.41
C PRO A 394 -20.77 13.38 -30.28
N ASN A 395 -20.41 14.52 -29.67
CA ASN A 395 -19.99 15.74 -30.35
C ASN A 395 -18.47 16.00 -30.28
N GLN A 396 -17.71 15.24 -29.48
CA GLN A 396 -16.25 15.21 -29.61
C GLN A 396 -15.86 14.43 -30.86
N LEU A 397 -15.96 15.11 -32.00
CA LEU A 397 -15.18 14.76 -33.18
C LEU A 397 -13.70 14.90 -32.81
N PHE A 398 -13.08 13.75 -32.53
CA PHE A 398 -11.67 13.47 -32.74
C PHE A 398 -10.74 14.69 -32.57
N VAL A 399 -10.23 14.90 -31.37
CA VAL A 399 -8.94 15.58 -31.20
C VAL A 399 -7.97 14.44 -30.86
N PRO A 400 -7.01 14.08 -31.75
CA PRO A 400 -5.88 13.26 -31.34
C PRO A 400 -5.35 13.92 -30.08
N SER A 401 -5.19 13.14 -28.99
CA SER A 401 -4.74 13.63 -27.68
C SER A 401 -3.84 14.84 -27.90
N PRO A 402 -4.25 16.06 -27.47
CA PRO A 402 -3.48 17.24 -27.79
C PRO A 402 -2.05 16.92 -27.38
N ILE A 403 -1.12 17.12 -28.31
CA ILE A 403 0.33 17.10 -28.10
C ILE A 403 0.54 17.45 -26.63
N ARG A 404 1.09 16.49 -25.86
CA ARG A 404 1.29 16.61 -24.40
C ARG A 404 1.60 18.09 -24.14
N PRO A 405 0.70 18.85 -23.49
CA PRO A 405 0.83 20.30 -23.45
C PRO A 405 2.26 20.60 -23.07
N ALA A 406 2.92 21.54 -23.75
CA ALA A 406 4.28 21.93 -23.41
C ALA A 406 4.26 22.59 -22.03
N THR A 407 4.23 21.75 -20.99
CA THR A 407 4.12 22.11 -19.60
C THR A 407 5.08 21.24 -18.82
N TYR A 408 5.80 21.89 -17.93
CA TYR A 408 6.65 21.24 -16.94
C TYR A 408 5.84 20.77 -15.73
N SER A 409 4.52 20.99 -15.69
CA SER A 409 3.69 20.56 -14.56
C SER A 409 3.53 19.04 -14.56
N ILE A 410 3.66 18.45 -13.38
CA ILE A 410 3.43 17.02 -13.17
C ILE A 410 1.99 16.68 -13.59
N SER A 411 1.86 15.57 -14.32
CA SER A 411 0.60 15.04 -14.79
C SER A 411 0.37 13.63 -14.24
N GLY A 412 -0.83 13.36 -13.76
CA GLY A 412 -1.23 12.01 -13.36
C GLY A 412 -2.71 11.91 -13.05
N PHE A 413 -3.14 10.70 -12.72
CA PHE A 413 -4.52 10.41 -12.35
C PHE A 413 -4.73 10.43 -10.84
N ILE A 414 -3.75 9.95 -10.07
CA ILE A 414 -3.81 9.84 -8.62
C ILE A 414 -2.67 10.66 -8.02
N PHE A 415 -3.01 11.65 -7.21
CA PHE A 415 -2.06 12.37 -6.37
C PHE A 415 -2.28 11.90 -4.93
N GLN A 416 -1.30 11.19 -4.37
CA GLN A 416 -1.39 10.64 -3.02
C GLN A 416 -0.45 11.41 -2.10
N VAL A 417 -0.98 11.91 -0.99
CA VAL A 417 -0.25 12.53 0.11
C VAL A 417 -0.18 11.52 1.26
N ARG A 418 0.99 10.94 1.52
CA ARG A 418 1.26 10.08 2.69
C ARG A 418 1.73 10.94 3.84
N LEU A 419 1.06 10.84 4.98
CA LEU A 419 1.42 11.54 6.20
C LEU A 419 2.25 10.60 7.07
N LEU A 420 3.54 10.90 7.22
CA LEU A 420 4.53 9.98 7.77
C LEU A 420 4.70 10.12 9.27
N SER A 421 4.50 11.32 9.81
CA SER A 421 4.63 11.58 11.26
C SER A 421 3.91 12.87 11.66
N THR A 422 3.70 13.03 12.96
CA THR A 422 3.16 14.25 13.58
C THR A 422 4.27 15.08 14.22
N TRP A 423 3.91 16.26 14.72
CA TRP A 423 4.81 17.08 15.55
C TRP A 423 4.91 16.60 17.01
N GLY A 424 4.09 15.63 17.43
CA GLY A 424 4.19 15.06 18.78
C GLY A 424 2.95 14.33 19.33
N ASP A 425 1.91 14.09 18.52
CA ASP A 425 0.75 13.28 18.93
C ASP A 425 0.88 11.86 18.34
N GLU A 426 0.82 10.83 19.17
CA GLU A 426 1.02 9.43 18.76
C GLU A 426 -0.26 8.76 18.24
N PHE A 427 -1.42 9.35 18.50
CA PHE A 427 -2.71 8.73 18.21
C PHE A 427 -3.45 9.41 17.06
N TYR A 428 -3.21 10.69 16.82
CA TYR A 428 -3.98 11.47 15.84
C TYR A 428 -3.10 12.34 14.97
N ILE A 429 -3.48 12.40 13.70
CA ILE A 429 -2.86 13.26 12.69
C ILE A 429 -3.94 14.04 11.95
N GLY A 430 -3.68 15.31 11.70
CA GLY A 430 -4.66 16.20 11.09
C GLY A 430 -4.06 17.25 10.16
N LEU A 431 -4.93 17.84 9.36
CA LEU A 431 -4.66 18.98 8.50
C LEU A 431 -5.86 19.91 8.50
N ASN A 432 -5.64 21.18 8.20
CA ASN A 432 -6.72 22.13 7.98
C ASN A 432 -7.21 22.13 6.53
N GLY A 433 -6.33 21.87 5.56
CA GLY A 433 -6.70 22.00 4.15
C GLY A 433 -5.60 21.61 3.18
N ILE A 434 -6.00 21.30 1.93
CA ILE A 434 -5.11 21.05 0.81
C ILE A 434 -5.68 21.73 -0.44
N GLU A 435 -4.84 22.47 -1.16
CA GLU A 435 -5.19 23.12 -2.42
C GLU A 435 -4.30 22.66 -3.57
N LEU A 436 -4.91 22.38 -4.72
CA LEU A 436 -4.22 22.06 -5.96
C LEU A 436 -4.40 23.18 -6.97
N PHE A 437 -3.36 23.50 -7.74
CA PHE A 437 -3.39 24.55 -8.76
C PHE A 437 -3.03 23.99 -10.13
N ASN A 438 -3.75 24.45 -11.15
CA ASN A 438 -3.54 24.05 -12.53
C ASN A 438 -2.30 24.75 -13.14
N THR A 439 -2.00 24.46 -14.40
CA THR A 439 -0.85 25.04 -15.14
C THR A 439 -0.87 26.58 -15.26
N LYS A 440 -2.04 27.20 -15.11
CA LYS A 440 -2.24 28.67 -15.14
C LYS A 440 -2.11 29.31 -13.75
N GLY A 441 -1.91 28.52 -12.69
CA GLY A 441 -1.89 29.00 -11.32
C GLY A 441 -3.29 29.26 -10.75
N GLU A 442 -4.35 28.72 -11.37
CA GLU A 442 -5.72 28.81 -10.86
C GLU A 442 -6.01 27.58 -9.98
N ARG A 443 -6.74 27.78 -8.88
CA ARG A 443 -7.15 26.67 -7.99
C ARG A 443 -8.04 25.69 -8.74
N ILE A 444 -7.69 24.41 -8.70
CA ILE A 444 -8.50 23.32 -9.23
C ILE A 444 -9.71 23.15 -8.31
N ARG A 445 -10.90 23.20 -8.91
CA ARG A 445 -12.16 23.02 -8.17
C ARG A 445 -12.40 21.54 -7.90
N LEU A 446 -11.97 21.09 -6.73
CA LEU A 446 -12.20 19.74 -6.24
C LEU A 446 -13.64 19.58 -5.72
N LYS A 447 -14.18 18.37 -5.86
CA LYS A 447 -15.42 17.91 -5.24
C LYS A 447 -15.12 16.74 -4.32
N THR A 448 -16.07 16.35 -3.49
CA THR A 448 -15.95 15.22 -2.56
C THR A 448 -15.56 13.93 -3.29
N HIS A 449 -16.15 13.65 -4.46
CA HIS A 449 -15.75 12.50 -5.29
C HIS A 449 -14.33 12.59 -5.89
N ASN A 450 -13.64 13.72 -5.83
CA ASN A 450 -12.25 13.79 -6.29
C ASN A 450 -11.25 13.45 -5.20
N MET A 451 -11.71 13.16 -3.98
CA MET A 451 -10.82 12.95 -2.85
C MET A 451 -11.26 11.74 -2.02
N ALA A 452 -10.28 11.08 -1.42
CA ALA A 452 -10.50 10.08 -0.40
C ALA A 452 -9.41 10.20 0.66
N ALA A 453 -9.71 9.83 1.90
CA ALA A 453 -8.73 9.73 2.96
C ALA A 453 -8.80 8.35 3.61
N PHE A 454 -7.65 7.83 4.03
CA PHE A 454 -7.56 6.57 4.74
C PHE A 454 -6.57 6.68 5.92
N PRO A 455 -7.02 6.49 7.17
CA PRO A 455 -8.43 6.35 7.56
C PRO A 455 -9.21 7.64 7.25
N GLU A 456 -10.53 7.52 7.02
CA GLU A 456 -11.35 8.65 6.57
C GLU A 456 -11.35 9.78 7.58
N SER A 457 -11.63 9.48 8.85
CA SER A 457 -11.58 10.42 9.96
C SER A 457 -11.60 9.66 11.28
N VAL A 458 -11.59 10.37 12.40
CA VAL A 458 -11.80 9.82 13.74
C VAL A 458 -13.14 9.08 13.92
N ASN A 459 -14.11 9.24 13.01
CA ASN A 459 -15.37 8.49 13.03
C ASN A 459 -15.20 6.99 12.73
N ILE A 460 -14.00 6.55 12.34
CA ILE A 460 -13.66 5.13 12.24
C ILE A 460 -13.59 4.44 13.61
N LEU A 461 -13.39 5.22 14.69
CA LEU A 461 -13.26 4.68 16.04
C LEU A 461 -14.66 4.36 16.60
N PRO A 462 -14.88 3.16 17.20
CA PRO A 462 -16.18 2.73 17.72
C PRO A 462 -16.82 3.69 18.73
N SER A 463 -16.00 4.44 19.46
CA SER A 463 -16.43 5.36 20.51
C SER A 463 -16.70 6.80 20.02
N VAL A 464 -16.58 7.07 18.72
CA VAL A 464 -16.71 8.40 18.13
C VAL A 464 -17.88 8.44 17.16
N GLU A 465 -18.90 9.24 17.46
CA GLU A 465 -20.05 9.42 16.58
C GLU A 465 -20.12 10.85 16.04
N LYS A 466 -20.23 10.97 14.71
CA LYS A 466 -20.55 12.22 13.99
C LYS A 466 -19.62 13.38 14.34
N ASP A 467 -18.34 13.09 14.56
CA ASP A 467 -17.32 14.11 14.70
C ASP A 467 -17.24 14.92 13.39
N PRO A 468 -17.25 16.26 13.47
CA PRO A 468 -17.32 17.11 12.29
C PRO A 468 -16.00 17.18 11.51
N ARG A 469 -14.90 16.57 12.00
CA ARG A 469 -13.57 16.64 11.40
C ARG A 469 -13.37 15.60 10.29
N THR A 470 -14.26 15.61 9.30
CA THR A 470 -14.25 14.68 8.16
C THR A 470 -13.29 15.12 7.07
N SER A 471 -12.96 14.19 6.16
CA SER A 471 -12.01 14.43 5.07
C SER A 471 -12.46 15.56 4.14
N ASP A 472 -13.77 15.75 3.92
CA ASP A 472 -14.32 16.82 3.07
C ASP A 472 -13.84 18.23 3.45
N ASN A 473 -13.50 18.44 4.73
CA ASN A 473 -12.99 19.71 5.22
C ASN A 473 -11.63 20.08 4.60
N LEU A 474 -10.86 19.10 4.12
CA LEU A 474 -9.58 19.35 3.44
C LEU A 474 -9.72 20.22 2.18
N ILE A 475 -10.90 20.24 1.55
CA ILE A 475 -11.12 20.92 0.27
C ILE A 475 -12.15 22.05 0.34
N ASN A 476 -12.67 22.39 1.52
CA ASN A 476 -13.72 23.40 1.69
C ASN A 476 -13.24 24.85 1.47
N GLY A 477 -11.92 25.10 1.61
CA GLY A 477 -11.29 26.41 1.42
C GLY A 477 -11.15 27.27 2.67
N ASP A 478 -11.68 26.85 3.81
CA ASP A 478 -11.55 27.56 5.10
C ASP A 478 -10.30 27.08 5.86
N ASN A 479 -9.12 27.36 5.29
CA ASN A 479 -7.88 26.68 5.72
C ASN A 479 -7.20 27.28 6.96
N ASP A 480 -7.43 28.56 7.30
CA ASP A 480 -6.85 29.18 8.51
C ASP A 480 -7.89 29.29 9.63
N THR A 481 -8.07 28.19 10.35
CA THR A 481 -9.18 28.04 11.30
C THR A 481 -8.82 27.11 12.45
N GLU A 482 -9.50 27.28 13.58
CA GLU A 482 -9.51 26.32 14.70
C GLU A 482 -10.88 25.64 14.86
N ASN A 483 -11.83 25.97 13.96
CA ASN A 483 -13.17 25.42 13.98
C ASN A 483 -13.15 23.95 13.54
N PRO A 484 -13.53 22.98 14.40
CA PRO A 484 -13.53 21.56 14.04
C PRO A 484 -14.34 21.22 12.80
N CYS A 485 -15.39 21.99 12.48
CA CYS A 485 -16.19 21.79 11.28
C CYS A 485 -15.48 22.14 9.97
N ASN A 486 -14.29 22.74 10.05
CA ASN A 486 -13.48 23.13 8.91
C ASN A 486 -12.06 22.53 8.98
N MET A 487 -11.86 21.47 9.77
CA MET A 487 -10.57 20.80 9.91
C MET A 487 -10.73 19.29 9.70
N TRP A 488 -9.66 18.59 9.36
CA TRP A 488 -9.65 17.15 9.26
C TRP A 488 -8.76 16.52 10.33
N LEU A 489 -9.22 15.42 10.92
CA LEU A 489 -8.46 14.63 11.89
C LEU A 489 -8.77 13.15 11.70
N THR A 490 -7.73 12.33 11.73
CA THR A 490 -7.83 10.88 11.57
C THR A 490 -6.87 10.17 12.55
N PRO A 491 -7.16 8.95 13.01
CA PRO A 491 -6.25 8.22 13.87
C PRO A 491 -5.01 7.75 13.11
N LEU A 492 -3.89 7.66 13.82
CA LEU A 492 -2.73 6.90 13.40
C LEU A 492 -3.00 5.43 13.73
N LEU A 493 -3.20 4.60 12.71
CA LEU A 493 -3.38 3.17 12.89
C LEU A 493 -2.00 2.48 12.96
N PRO A 494 -1.85 1.43 13.78
CA PRO A 494 -0.60 0.66 13.82
C PRO A 494 -0.16 0.21 12.42
N ASN A 495 1.12 0.40 12.11
CA ASN A 495 1.75 0.02 10.83
C ASN A 495 1.11 0.64 9.59
N ARG A 496 0.36 1.74 9.73
CA ARG A 496 -0.28 2.44 8.60
C ARG A 496 -0.14 3.95 8.71
N CYS A 497 0.48 4.55 7.70
CA CYS A 497 0.42 5.99 7.51
C CYS A 497 -0.98 6.42 7.06
N ALA A 498 -1.46 7.55 7.58
CA ALA A 498 -2.62 8.22 7.01
C ALA A 498 -2.33 8.68 5.58
N ARG A 499 -3.30 8.54 4.69
CA ARG A 499 -3.17 8.87 3.26
C ARG A 499 -4.34 9.73 2.81
N VAL A 500 -4.06 10.75 2.00
CA VAL A 500 -5.07 11.51 1.26
C VAL A 500 -4.83 11.29 -0.22
N PHE A 501 -5.87 10.99 -0.97
CA PHE A 501 -5.83 10.71 -2.40
C PHE A 501 -6.64 11.77 -3.12
N PHE A 502 -6.10 12.35 -4.19
CA PHE A 502 -6.87 13.10 -5.19
C PHE A 502 -6.94 12.28 -6.47
N ILE A 503 -8.17 11.95 -6.89
CA ILE A 503 -8.45 10.96 -7.90
C ILE A 503 -9.24 11.63 -9.04
N PHE A 504 -8.70 11.53 -10.25
CA PHE A 504 -9.26 12.11 -11.47
C PHE A 504 -9.56 11.04 -12.50
N ASP A 505 -10.62 11.22 -13.29
CA ASP A 505 -10.98 10.29 -14.38
C ASP A 505 -10.27 10.58 -15.71
N ALA A 506 -9.51 11.67 -15.74
CA ALA A 506 -8.59 12.03 -16.81
C ALA A 506 -7.28 12.57 -16.20
N PRO A 507 -6.13 12.47 -16.90
CA PRO A 507 -4.87 13.01 -16.41
C PRO A 507 -4.99 14.49 -16.06
N MET A 508 -4.68 14.84 -14.82
CA MET A 508 -4.71 16.20 -14.31
C MET A 508 -3.30 16.77 -14.25
N TYR A 509 -3.11 18.00 -14.73
CA TYR A 509 -1.84 18.71 -14.62
C TYR A 509 -1.88 19.61 -13.39
N VAL A 510 -1.05 19.30 -12.40
CA VAL A 510 -0.94 20.07 -11.16
C VAL A 510 0.41 20.76 -11.14
N SER A 511 0.40 22.09 -11.05
CA SER A 511 1.63 22.89 -11.03
C SER A 511 2.08 23.25 -9.62
N LYS A 512 1.16 23.22 -8.64
CA LYS A 512 1.44 23.57 -7.25
C LYS A 512 0.45 22.86 -6.33
N MET A 513 0.94 22.42 -5.17
CA MET A 513 0.14 21.91 -4.06
C MET A 513 0.42 22.73 -2.80
N ILE A 514 -0.62 23.14 -2.07
CA ILE A 514 -0.48 23.84 -0.79
C ILE A 514 -1.12 22.97 0.30
N ILE A 515 -0.36 22.71 1.36
CA ILE A 515 -0.78 21.96 2.55
C ILE A 515 -0.92 22.96 3.71
N TYR A 516 -2.07 22.95 4.38
CA TYR A 516 -2.37 23.74 5.57
C TYR A 516 -2.43 22.80 6.78
N ASN A 517 -1.51 22.99 7.71
CA ASN A 517 -1.30 22.09 8.83
C ASN A 517 -2.39 22.23 9.92
N TYR A 518 -2.51 21.24 10.81
CA TYR A 518 -3.53 21.26 11.86
C TYR A 518 -3.28 22.40 12.86
N ARG A 519 -4.25 23.31 13.03
CA ARG A 519 -4.05 24.49 13.89
C ARG A 519 -4.46 24.30 15.35
N LYS A 520 -5.64 23.70 15.60
CA LYS A 520 -6.24 23.63 16.95
C LYS A 520 -5.35 22.97 18.01
N THR A 521 -4.55 21.98 17.62
CA THR A 521 -3.59 21.32 18.50
C THR A 521 -2.32 21.05 17.69
N PRO A 522 -1.34 21.96 17.70
CA PRO A 522 -0.21 21.88 16.77
C PRO A 522 0.61 20.58 16.84
N ALA A 523 0.60 19.86 17.96
CA ALA A 523 1.22 18.55 18.09
C ALA A 523 0.59 17.47 17.18
N ARG A 524 -0.71 17.59 16.87
CA ARG A 524 -1.45 16.71 15.93
C ARG A 524 -1.20 17.06 14.47
N GLY A 525 -0.53 18.17 14.21
CA GLY A 525 -0.17 18.56 12.86
C GLY A 525 0.82 17.58 12.24
N VAL A 526 0.74 17.43 10.93
CA VAL A 526 1.71 16.66 10.14
C VAL A 526 3.08 17.30 10.27
N ARG A 527 4.11 16.48 10.49
CA ARG A 527 5.51 16.89 10.42
C ARG A 527 6.13 16.47 9.10
N HIS A 528 6.28 15.17 8.85
CA HIS A 528 6.83 14.68 7.58
C HIS A 528 5.72 14.15 6.67
N LEU A 529 5.80 14.43 5.37
CA LEU A 529 4.94 13.87 4.35
C LEU A 529 5.70 13.51 3.07
N SER A 530 5.11 12.61 2.28
CA SER A 530 5.56 12.29 0.93
C SER A 530 4.38 12.38 -0.04
N ILE A 531 4.64 12.85 -1.26
CA ILE A 531 3.64 12.95 -2.32
C ILE A 531 4.07 12.06 -3.47
N THR A 532 3.16 11.19 -3.90
CA THR A 532 3.30 10.40 -5.13
C THR A 532 2.26 10.81 -6.17
N VAL A 533 2.64 10.68 -7.44
CA VAL A 533 1.76 10.83 -8.60
C VAL A 533 1.86 9.57 -9.43
N ASP A 534 0.75 8.85 -9.58
CA ASP A 534 0.68 7.53 -10.25
C ASP A 534 1.85 6.61 -9.82
N ASP A 535 1.98 6.41 -8.50
CA ASP A 535 3.02 5.62 -7.82
C ASP A 535 4.45 6.19 -7.80
N LEU A 536 4.73 7.28 -8.51
CA LEU A 536 6.05 7.92 -8.52
C LEU A 536 6.16 9.01 -7.46
N ILE A 537 7.18 8.96 -6.60
CA ILE A 537 7.45 10.02 -5.61
C ILE A 537 7.87 11.29 -6.33
N VAL A 538 7.16 12.38 -6.08
CA VAL A 538 7.44 13.71 -6.63
C VAL A 538 7.90 14.71 -5.58
N TYR A 539 7.61 14.44 -4.31
CA TYR A 539 8.02 15.30 -3.19
C TYR A 539 8.14 14.48 -1.90
N SER A 540 9.11 14.82 -1.06
CA SER A 540 9.18 14.42 0.35
C SER A 540 9.71 15.60 1.15
N GLY A 541 9.14 15.87 2.32
CA GLY A 541 9.56 17.00 3.14
C GLY A 541 8.76 17.24 4.40
N GLU A 542 9.12 18.31 5.09
CA GLU A 542 8.55 18.71 6.37
C GLU A 542 7.51 19.83 6.21
N VAL A 543 6.37 19.69 6.89
CA VAL A 543 5.31 20.69 6.96
C VAL A 543 5.54 21.54 8.22
N PRO A 544 5.63 22.88 8.09
CA PRO A 544 5.77 23.76 9.26
C PRO A 544 4.66 23.53 10.28
N GLN A 545 5.02 23.48 11.57
CA GLN A 545 4.05 23.39 12.64
C GLN A 545 3.17 24.64 12.67
N SER A 546 1.87 24.47 12.94
CA SER A 546 0.99 25.60 13.24
C SER A 546 1.35 26.28 14.56
N SER A 547 0.94 27.53 14.71
CA SER A 547 1.02 28.25 15.97
C SER A 547 -0.37 28.65 16.45
N GLU A 548 -0.48 29.18 17.67
CA GLU A 548 -1.75 29.74 18.18
C GLU A 548 -2.32 30.86 17.29
N LYS A 549 -1.47 31.54 16.50
CA LYS A 549 -1.85 32.72 15.71
C LYS A 549 -2.09 32.43 14.24
N GLN A 550 -1.42 31.43 13.68
CA GLN A 550 -1.48 31.14 12.25
C GLN A 550 -1.32 29.65 11.98
N THR A 551 -2.02 29.19 10.95
CA THR A 551 -1.84 27.85 10.38
C THR A 551 -0.46 27.70 9.74
N GLY A 552 0.21 26.58 9.96
CA GLY A 552 1.46 26.23 9.27
C GLY A 552 1.17 25.92 7.80
N ILE A 553 1.97 26.46 6.88
CA ILE A 553 1.70 26.33 5.43
C ILE A 553 2.95 25.78 4.75
N LEU A 554 2.79 24.69 4.00
CA LEU A 554 3.78 24.18 3.08
C LEU A 554 3.29 24.40 1.64
N SER A 555 4.12 25.06 0.83
CA SER A 555 3.84 25.34 -0.58
C SER A 555 4.83 24.57 -1.44
N ILE A 556 4.33 23.62 -2.24
CA ILE A 556 5.12 22.71 -3.06
C ILE A 556 4.96 23.10 -4.53
N ASP A 557 6.07 23.39 -5.21
CA ASP A 557 6.10 23.55 -6.66
C ASP A 557 6.19 22.15 -7.30
N LEU A 558 5.25 21.85 -8.19
CA LEU A 558 5.16 20.58 -8.92
C LEU A 558 5.49 20.76 -10.40
N ARG A 559 6.30 21.78 -10.71
CA ARG A 559 6.91 21.96 -12.02
C ARG A 559 8.27 21.26 -12.04
N GLU A 560 8.51 20.43 -13.05
CA GLU A 560 9.83 19.86 -13.34
C GLU A 560 10.85 21.01 -13.48
N HIS A 561 11.84 21.04 -12.59
CA HIS A 561 12.99 21.92 -12.70
C HIS A 561 14.00 21.27 -13.64
N ASN A 562 14.32 21.93 -14.76
CA ASN A 562 15.34 21.50 -15.72
C ASN A 562 16.74 21.42 -15.11
#